data_AF-A0A9N9IHF0-F1
#
_entry.id   AF-A0A9N9IHF0-F1
#
_cell.length_a   1.000
_cell.length_b   1.000
_cell.length_c   1.000
_cell.angle_alpha   90.00
_cell.angle_beta   90.00
_cell.angle_gamma   90.00
#
_symmetry.space_group_name_H-M   'P 1'
#
loop_
_entity.id
_entity.type
_entity.pdbx_description
1 polymer ?
#
loop_
_entity_poly.entity_id
_entity_poly.type
_entity_poly.pdbx_seq_one_letter_code
_entity_poly.pdbx_strand_id
1 'polypeptide(L)'
;RCEQLWILSDQIYSAFQNSDPNSLPLFEYTTQNTSKGYTNMETCYQYGIEHMEDLLVQEVYLTKKKNSKGRAVKNLDKDTVTALKQRKKQEKIINLKMNI
;
A
#
# COMPACT_ATOMS: atom_id res chain seq x y z
N ARG A 1 2.88 -14.82 -16.22
CA ARG A 1 2.51 -14.54 -14.81
C ARG A 1 3.71 -14.02 -14.00
N CYS A 2 4.90 -14.63 -14.13
CA CYS A 2 6.12 -14.13 -13.49
C CYS A 2 6.66 -12.83 -14.12
N GLU A 3 6.54 -12.64 -15.43
CA GLU A 3 7.03 -11.43 -16.12
C GLU A 3 6.37 -10.14 -15.62
N GLN A 4 5.05 -10.13 -15.46
CA GLN A 4 4.34 -8.96 -14.92
C GLN A 4 4.76 -8.64 -13.48
N LEU A 5 5.10 -9.67 -12.70
CA LEU A 5 5.60 -9.51 -11.34
C LEU A 5 7.00 -8.91 -11.36
N TRP A 6 7.87 -9.38 -12.26
CA TRP A 6 9.21 -8.83 -12.45
C TRP A 6 9.19 -7.38 -12.93
N ILE A 7 8.32 -7.05 -13.89
CA ILE A 7 8.11 -5.66 -14.34
C ILE A 7 7.70 -4.78 -13.17
N LEU A 8 6.79 -5.24 -12.31
CA LEU A 8 6.39 -4.50 -11.12
C LEU A 8 7.55 -4.35 -10.12
N SER A 9 8.32 -5.42 -9.88
CA SER A 9 9.51 -5.37 -9.01
C SER A 9 10.54 -4.36 -9.50
N ASP A 10 10.80 -4.31 -10.81
CA ASP A 10 11.72 -3.34 -11.41
C ASP A 10 11.19 -1.91 -11.31
N GLN A 11 9.89 -1.70 -11.49
CA GLN A 11 9.24 -0.40 -11.28
C GLN A 11 9.36 0.07 -9.83
N ILE A 12 9.16 -0.82 -8.87
CA ILE A 12 9.30 -0.53 -7.44
C ILE A 12 10.76 -0.23 -7.10
N TYR A 13 11.70 -1.02 -7.60
CA TYR A 13 13.13 -0.78 -7.38
C TYR A 13 13.56 0.58 -7.92
N SER A 14 13.15 0.90 -9.15
CA SER A 14 13.40 2.19 -9.80
C SER A 14 12.78 3.35 -9.02
N ALA A 15 11.65 3.13 -8.34
CA ALA A 15 11.04 4.12 -7.46
C ALA A 15 11.87 4.47 -6.24
N PHE A 16 12.52 3.49 -5.62
CA PHE A 16 13.40 3.75 -4.47
C PHE A 16 14.69 4.48 -4.84
N GLN A 17 15.12 4.41 -6.11
CA GLN A 17 16.31 5.12 -6.59
C GLN A 17 15.99 6.54 -7.08
N ASN A 18 14.71 6.91 -7.22
CA ASN A 18 14.31 8.20 -7.75
C ASN A 18 14.18 9.26 -6.66
N SER A 19 14.71 10.45 -6.91
CA SER A 19 14.64 11.58 -5.97
C SER A 19 13.25 12.19 -5.87
N ASP A 20 12.44 12.07 -6.94
CA ASP A 20 11.02 12.45 -6.94
C ASP A 20 10.13 11.22 -7.19
N PRO A 21 9.57 10.63 -6.13
CA PRO A 21 8.67 9.49 -6.25
C PRO A 21 7.38 9.81 -7.03
N ASN A 22 6.91 11.07 -7.05
CA ASN A 22 5.66 11.42 -7.73
C ASN A 22 5.77 11.40 -9.26
N SER A 23 7.00 11.48 -9.78
CA SER A 23 7.26 11.46 -11.22
C SER A 23 6.97 10.11 -11.88
N LEU A 24 6.81 9.05 -11.09
CA LEU A 24 6.71 7.69 -11.60
C LEU A 24 5.26 7.25 -11.83
N PRO A 25 4.96 6.58 -12.98
CA PRO A 25 3.62 6.07 -13.29
C PRO A 25 3.04 5.13 -12.23
N LEU A 26 3.91 4.50 -11.43
CA LEU A 26 3.52 3.64 -10.31
C LEU A 26 2.66 4.38 -9.28
N PHE A 27 2.85 5.69 -9.13
CA PHE A 27 2.22 6.52 -8.10
C PHE A 27 1.20 7.52 -8.64
N GLU A 28 0.96 7.54 -9.96
CA GLU A 28 0.08 8.51 -10.64
C GLU A 28 -1.32 8.63 -10.01
N TYR A 29 -1.84 7.55 -9.42
CA TYR A 29 -3.20 7.49 -8.83
C TYR A 29 -3.22 7.30 -7.31
N THR A 30 -2.07 7.42 -6.64
CA THR A 30 -2.02 7.30 -5.18
C THR A 30 -2.38 8.62 -4.51
N THR A 31 -3.29 8.55 -3.54
CA THR A 31 -3.59 9.68 -2.64
C THR A 31 -2.73 9.62 -1.37
N GLN A 32 -1.91 8.59 -1.23
CA GLN A 32 -1.18 8.27 -0.01
C GLN A 32 0.28 8.72 -0.07
N ASN A 33 0.74 9.37 -1.15
CA ASN A 33 2.07 9.98 -1.17
C ASN A 33 2.09 11.31 -0.40
N THR A 34 1.79 11.23 0.89
CA THR A 34 1.73 12.36 1.83
C THR A 34 2.49 11.97 3.08
N SER A 35 2.93 12.95 3.88
CA SER A 35 3.59 12.67 5.17
C SER A 35 2.75 11.73 6.05
N LYS A 36 1.42 11.92 6.10
CA LYS A 36 0.49 11.01 6.79
C LYS A 36 0.52 9.59 6.22
N GLY A 37 0.57 9.44 4.89
CA GLY A 37 0.65 8.14 4.25
C GLY A 37 1.95 7.39 4.58
N TYR A 38 3.08 8.11 4.63
CA TYR A 38 4.35 7.53 5.09
C TYR A 38 4.28 7.09 6.56
N THR A 39 3.73 7.92 7.46
CA THR A 39 3.52 7.54 8.86
C THR A 39 2.61 6.32 8.99
N ASN A 40 1.56 6.21 8.17
CA ASN A 40 0.70 5.04 8.14
C ASN A 40 1.47 3.78 7.68
N MET A 41 2.40 3.93 6.72
CA MET A 41 3.25 2.83 6.26
C MET A 41 4.16 2.32 7.38
N GLU A 42 4.84 3.23 8.08
CA GLU A 42 5.68 2.90 9.25
C GLU A 42 4.87 2.24 10.37
N THR A 43 3.70 2.80 10.68
CA THR A 43 2.79 2.23 11.68
C THR A 43 2.38 0.80 11.32
N CYS A 44 2.10 0.53 10.05
CA CYS A 44 1.72 -0.81 9.61
C CYS A 44 2.88 -1.79 9.67
N TYR A 45 4.10 -1.33 9.38
CA TYR A 45 5.30 -2.14 9.52
C TYR A 45 5.50 -2.55 10.98
N GLN A 46 5.42 -1.58 11.90
CA GLN A 46 5.55 -1.83 13.34
C GLN A 46 4.46 -2.78 13.85
N TYR A 47 3.20 -2.56 13.44
CA TYR A 47 2.10 -3.46 13.76
C TYR A 47 2.34 -4.88 13.25
N GLY A 48 2.94 -5.02 12.06
CA GLY A 48 3.33 -6.31 11.51
C GLY A 48 4.34 -7.05 12.39
N ILE A 49 5.35 -6.35 12.91
CA ILE A 49 6.34 -6.92 13.85
C ILE A 49 5.64 -7.43 15.11
N GLU A 50 4.87 -6.55 15.77
CA GLU A 50 4.15 -6.90 17.01
C GLU A 50 3.21 -8.09 16.80
N HIS A 51 2.56 -8.16 15.64
CA HIS A 51 1.69 -9.28 15.31
C HIS A 51 2.48 -10.59 15.17
N MET A 52 3.64 -10.55 14.51
CA MET A 52 4.50 -11.74 14.35
C MET A 52 5.05 -12.22 15.69
N GLU A 53 5.41 -11.31 16.59
CA GLU A 53 5.81 -11.64 17.96
C GLU A 53 4.67 -12.27 18.74
N ASP A 54 3.44 -11.73 18.65
CA ASP A 54 2.26 -12.30 19.31
C ASP A 54 1.93 -13.70 18.78
N LEU A 55 2.08 -13.93 17.47
CA LEU A 55 1.93 -15.25 16.86
C LEU A 55 3.02 -16.23 17.34
N LEU A 56 4.27 -15.79 17.44
CA LEU A 56 5.37 -16.61 17.95
C LEU A 56 5.06 -17.10 19.37
N VAL A 57 4.62 -16.21 20.25
CA VAL A 57 4.28 -16.52 21.64
C VAL A 57 3.08 -17.47 21.72
N GLN A 58 2.06 -17.28 20.87
CA GLN A 58 0.84 -18.10 20.90
C GLN A 58 1.01 -19.47 20.25
N GLU A 59 1.73 -19.57 19.13
CA GLU A 59 1.75 -20.77 18.29
C GLU A 59 3.00 -21.61 18.48
N VAL A 60 4.14 -20.99 18.82
CA VAL A 60 5.41 -21.70 19.02
C VAL A 60 5.65 -21.94 20.51
N TYR A 61 5.60 -20.88 21.32
CA TYR A 61 5.86 -21.02 22.76
C TYR A 61 4.65 -21.55 23.54
N LEU A 62 3.44 -21.42 22.98
CA LEU A 62 2.18 -21.86 23.61
C LEU A 62 1.94 -21.25 25.00
N THR A 63 2.61 -20.13 25.31
CA THR A 63 2.54 -19.46 26.62
C THR A 63 1.34 -18.50 26.70
N LYS A 64 0.72 -18.18 25.57
CA LYS A 64 -0.48 -17.34 25.47
C LYS A 64 -1.59 -18.07 24.71
N LYS A 65 -2.84 -17.85 25.11
CA LYS A 65 -4.01 -18.44 24.45
C LYS A 65 -4.14 -17.92 23.01
N LYS A 66 -4.34 -18.86 22.07
CA LYS A 66 -4.52 -18.57 20.64
C LYS A 66 -5.69 -17.61 20.41
N ASN A 67 -5.44 -16.48 19.77
CA ASN A 67 -6.43 -15.50 19.36
C ASN A 67 -6.59 -15.51 17.83
N SER A 68 -7.78 -15.90 17.34
CA SER A 68 -8.07 -16.00 15.91
C SER A 68 -8.53 -14.69 15.26
N LYS A 69 -8.71 -13.60 16.02
CA LYS A 69 -9.33 -12.34 15.55
C LYS A 69 -8.42 -11.42 14.73
N GLY A 70 -7.18 -11.82 14.41
CA GLY A 70 -6.20 -10.96 13.72
C GLY A 70 -6.46 -10.74 12.22
N ARG A 71 -7.12 -11.68 11.51
CA ARG A 71 -7.22 -11.66 10.03
C ARG A 71 -8.02 -10.50 9.42
N ALA A 72 -8.66 -9.66 10.25
CA ALA A 72 -9.55 -8.61 9.78
C ALA A 72 -9.41 -7.26 10.51
N VAL A 73 -8.36 -7.07 11.31
CA VAL A 73 -8.14 -5.78 11.99
C VAL A 73 -7.84 -4.72 10.92
N LYS A 74 -8.77 -3.79 10.73
CA LYS A 74 -8.65 -2.71 9.74
C LYS A 74 -7.96 -1.52 10.39
N ASN A 75 -6.63 -1.50 10.38
CA ASN A 75 -5.86 -0.33 10.81
C ASN A 75 -5.57 0.66 9.67
N LEU A 76 -6.07 0.38 8.46
CA LEU A 76 -5.84 1.20 7.28
C LEU A 76 -7.14 1.51 6.55
N ASP A 77 -7.19 2.73 6.04
CA ASP A 77 -8.19 3.16 5.07
C ASP A 77 -8.01 2.37 3.78
N LYS A 78 -9.10 1.76 3.32
CA LYS A 78 -9.09 0.96 2.10
C LYS A 78 -9.47 1.83 0.91
N ASP A 79 -8.61 1.86 -0.08
CA ASP A 79 -8.98 2.37 -1.39
C ASP A 79 -9.70 1.27 -2.18
N THR A 80 -10.85 1.60 -2.77
CA THR A 80 -11.62 0.63 -3.56
C THR A 80 -11.21 0.70 -5.02
N VAL A 81 -11.26 -0.43 -5.73
CA VAL A 81 -11.03 -0.48 -7.19
C VAL A 81 -11.99 0.47 -7.94
N THR A 82 -13.19 0.65 -7.42
CA THR A 82 -14.18 1.59 -7.95
C THR A 82 -13.72 3.04 -7.81
N ALA A 83 -13.19 3.42 -6.63
CA ALA A 83 -12.63 4.76 -6.41
C ALA A 83 -11.44 5.03 -7.34
N LEU A 84 -10.55 4.05 -7.52
CA LEU A 84 -9.43 4.14 -8.47
C LEU A 84 -9.91 4.37 -9.92
N LYS A 85 -10.92 3.62 -10.38
CA LYS A 85 -11.51 3.80 -11.72
C LYS A 85 -12.15 5.17 -11.90
N GLN A 86 -12.79 5.70 -10.85
CA GLN A 86 -13.39 7.04 -10.88
C GLN A 86 -12.34 8.13 -11.00
N ARG A 87 -11.24 8.05 -10.23
CA ARG A 87 -10.13 9.01 -10.32
C ARG A 87 -9.48 9.01 -11.71
N LYS A 88 -9.19 7.84 -12.27
CA LYS A 88 -8.73 7.69 -13.67
C LYS A 88 -9.65 8.38 -14.69
N LYS A 89 -10.96 8.24 -14.51
CA LYS A 89 -11.94 8.88 -15.40
C LYS A 89 -11.96 10.40 -15.24
N GLN A 90 -11.85 10.91 -14.02
CA GLN A 90 -11.86 12.34 -13.72
C GLN A 90 -10.63 13.05 -14.31
N GLU A 91 -9.43 12.48 -14.17
CA GLU A 91 -8.22 13.05 -14.78
C GLU A 91 -8.29 13.10 -16.30
N LYS A 92 -8.82 12.03 -16.93
CA LYS A 92 -9.01 12.03 -18.38
C LYS A 92 -9.94 13.18 -18.83
N ILE A 93 -10.98 13.48 -18.06
CA ILE A 93 -11.88 14.60 -18.31
C ILE A 93 -11.18 15.95 -18.11
N ILE A 94 -10.37 16.09 -17.04
CA ILE A 94 -9.61 17.31 -16.77
C ILE A 94 -8.61 17.59 -17.89
N ASN A 95 -7.82 16.58 -18.30
CA ASN A 95 -6.84 16.73 -19.38
C ASN A 95 -7.49 17.06 -20.73
N LEU A 96 -8.67 16.49 -21.02
CA LEU A 96 -9.45 16.86 -22.21
C LEU A 96 -9.95 18.31 -22.16
N LYS A 97 -10.29 18.83 -20.97
CA LYS A 97 -10.75 20.20 -20.79
C LYS A 97 -9.63 21.24 -20.78
N MET A 98 -8.40 20.86 -20.42
CA MET A 98 -7.24 21.78 -20.45
C MET A 98 -6.55 21.85 -21.82
N ASN A 99 -6.90 20.96 -22.75
CA ASN A 99 -6.39 20.94 -24.14
C ASN A 99 -7.38 21.55 -25.15
N ILE A 100 -8.41 22.26 -24.67
CA ILE A 100 -9.38 23.07 -25.45
C ILE A 100 -9.20 24.52 -25.00
#